data_AF-A0A3N2MTQ1-F1
#
_entry.id   AF-A0A3N2MTQ1-F1
#
_cell.length_a   1.000
_cell.length_b   1.000
_cell.length_c   1.000
_cell.angle_alpha   90.00
_cell.angle_beta   90.00
_cell.angle_gamma   90.00
#
_symmetry.space_group_name_H-M   'P 1'
#
loop_
_entity.id
_entity.type
_entity.pdbx_description
1 polymer ?
#
loop_
_entity_poly.entity_id
_entity_poly.type
_entity_poly.pdbx_seq_one_letter_code
_entity_poly.pdbx_strand_id
1 'polypeptide(L)'
;MKDTPQRLRSFAPPTRDKIFIWSAVISGCGIMALLGRHAAIHRFGTDHFTGNVLFAVFFVLSIGLYCGFQSVIEDVFNRLQSLFRRREIMAIAETANGEKMHVSVEEPSVTMTQYSGADSDVTGIEESNATFEKSMDKAPFEVLEVVDDMRHIRFPDGEEAYVGTGLSDEEIILEKAYSDSRDYDAEREEAYKEYLDSMTAEEQYDHDHGIKRVKKTREYDDEVGFFSSVSVQEIHNNPDGTTLIEETEQDVYVTPDGSVYYLEDMAPICEFYEKHKDDIESHKEILTRKQRCDEAFDKMKRHEELYNLEQVSFICAYLTHTMEQFMESHELDKLHNNAKIWTVNPLAQFDSVQLRSNHLSKEDLKHLGYNVGKFLKLKGENIALFIKNVFADSFGTVQVGTIIAKLADRNPGKDRIPLLSAKEMNYLFDHYKRYKTINLDIIPKRLAEEEAKAKLEAAKKTNRK
;
A
#
# COMPACT_ATOMS: atom_id res chain seq x y z
N MET A 1 -12.40 -36.94 50.49
CA MET A 1 -12.82 -35.66 51.09
C MET A 1 -11.57 -34.80 51.20
N LYS A 2 -11.36 -33.72 50.45
CA LYS A 2 -12.32 -32.68 50.06
C LYS A 2 -12.12 -32.28 48.60
N ASP A 3 -13.20 -32.39 47.84
CA ASP A 3 -13.47 -31.58 46.66
C ASP A 3 -13.61 -30.09 47.03
N THR A 4 -13.79 -29.27 45.98
CA THR A 4 -14.32 -27.88 45.89
C THR A 4 -13.27 -26.76 45.81
N PRO A 5 -13.46 -25.73 44.94
CA PRO A 5 -13.98 -25.72 43.57
C PRO A 5 -13.08 -24.95 42.56
N GLN A 6 -13.30 -25.21 41.27
CA GLN A 6 -12.97 -24.26 40.20
C GLN A 6 -13.60 -22.89 40.51
N ARG A 7 -12.78 -21.87 40.74
CA ARG A 7 -13.23 -20.47 40.76
C ARG A 7 -12.53 -19.68 39.65
N LEU A 8 -13.35 -19.36 38.65
CA LEU A 8 -13.32 -18.15 37.84
C LEU A 8 -12.01 -17.85 37.10
N ARG A 9 -11.89 -18.42 35.89
CA ARG A 9 -11.19 -17.74 34.79
C ARG A 9 -11.74 -16.31 34.74
N SER A 10 -10.88 -15.35 35.03
CA SER A 10 -11.10 -13.95 34.75
C SER A 10 -11.58 -13.82 33.30
N PHE A 11 -12.77 -13.25 33.12
CA PHE A 11 -13.17 -12.68 31.84
C PHE A 11 -12.24 -11.50 31.57
N ALA A 12 -11.07 -11.78 30.99
CA ALA A 12 -10.30 -10.76 30.31
C ALA A 12 -11.18 -10.24 29.16
N PRO A 13 -11.34 -8.91 29.00
CA PRO A 13 -12.10 -8.37 27.89
C PRO A 13 -11.48 -8.88 26.58
N PRO A 14 -12.29 -9.26 25.57
CA PRO A 14 -11.77 -9.71 24.29
C PRO A 14 -10.81 -8.64 23.74
N THR A 15 -9.62 -9.06 23.30
CA THR A 15 -8.67 -8.17 22.64
C THR A 15 -9.38 -7.43 21.50
N ARG A 16 -9.03 -6.17 21.29
CA ARG A 16 -9.72 -5.25 20.35
C ARG A 16 -9.93 -5.89 18.96
N ASP A 17 -8.97 -6.71 18.53
CA ASP A 17 -9.02 -7.42 17.24
C ASP A 17 -10.07 -8.53 17.21
N LYS A 18 -10.29 -9.23 18.32
CA LYS A 18 -11.41 -10.17 18.45
C LYS A 18 -12.73 -9.41 18.40
N ILE A 19 -12.86 -8.25 19.03
CA ILE A 19 -14.10 -7.47 18.95
C ILE A 19 -14.40 -7.06 17.49
N PHE A 20 -13.38 -6.64 16.73
CA PHE A 20 -13.55 -6.32 15.31
C PHE A 20 -13.98 -7.53 14.48
N ILE A 21 -13.34 -8.69 14.66
CA ILE A 21 -13.67 -9.92 13.93
C ILE A 21 -15.12 -10.36 14.23
N TRP A 22 -15.52 -10.36 15.50
CA TRP A 22 -16.87 -10.74 15.90
C TRP A 22 -17.91 -9.76 15.35
N SER A 23 -17.60 -8.46 15.33
CA SER A 23 -18.48 -7.44 14.74
C SER A 23 -18.64 -7.60 13.22
N ALA A 24 -17.56 -7.94 12.50
CA ALA A 24 -17.59 -8.17 11.06
C ALA A 24 -18.40 -9.43 10.70
N VAL A 25 -18.26 -10.50 11.49
CA VAL A 25 -19.02 -11.73 11.30
C VAL A 25 -20.50 -11.51 11.55
N ILE A 26 -20.87 -10.83 12.64
CA ILE A 26 -22.28 -10.52 12.96
C ILE A 26 -22.90 -9.65 11.85
N SER A 27 -22.14 -8.67 11.34
CA SER A 27 -22.55 -7.84 10.20
C SER A 27 -22.78 -8.68 8.93
N GLY A 28 -21.85 -9.60 8.63
CA GLY A 28 -21.98 -10.53 7.49
C GLY A 28 -23.19 -11.46 7.60
N CYS A 29 -23.45 -12.02 8.78
CA CYS A 29 -24.66 -12.81 9.04
C CYS A 29 -25.93 -11.99 8.85
N GLY A 30 -25.92 -10.71 9.26
CA GLY A 30 -27.03 -9.78 9.06
C GLY A 30 -27.33 -9.53 7.58
N ILE A 31 -26.29 -9.30 6.77
CA ILE A 31 -26.43 -9.08 5.32
C ILE A 31 -27.00 -10.34 4.64
N MET A 32 -26.51 -11.52 5.00
CA MET A 32 -27.01 -12.78 4.44
C MET A 32 -28.48 -13.03 4.82
N ALA A 33 -28.88 -12.75 6.06
CA ALA A 33 -30.27 -12.84 6.48
C ALA A 33 -31.17 -11.83 5.76
N LEU A 34 -30.69 -10.60 5.51
CA LEU A 34 -31.40 -9.58 4.72
C LEU A 34 -31.61 -10.01 3.27
N LEU A 35 -30.63 -10.67 2.66
CA LEU A 35 -30.75 -11.23 1.32
C LEU A 35 -31.76 -12.39 1.28
N GLY A 36 -31.75 -13.26 2.29
CA GLY A 36 -32.75 -14.33 2.44
C GLY A 36 -34.17 -13.77 2.58
N ARG A 37 -34.34 -12.73 3.38
CA ARG A 37 -35.60 -11.98 3.52
C ARG A 37 -36.04 -11.35 2.20
N HIS A 38 -35.13 -10.66 1.52
CA HIS A 38 -35.40 -10.02 0.24
C HIS A 38 -35.85 -11.06 -0.81
N ALA A 39 -35.18 -12.22 -0.86
CA ALA A 39 -35.57 -13.31 -1.74
C ALA A 39 -36.94 -13.91 -1.36
N ALA A 40 -37.25 -14.08 -0.08
CA ALA A 40 -38.55 -14.59 0.37
C ALA A 40 -39.72 -13.68 -0.08
N ILE A 41 -39.55 -12.37 0.02
CA ILE A 41 -40.58 -11.39 -0.34
C ILE A 41 -40.69 -11.24 -1.86
N HIS A 42 -39.56 -11.04 -2.56
CA HIS A 42 -39.58 -10.72 -3.99
C HIS A 42 -39.64 -11.93 -4.92
N ARG A 43 -39.12 -13.10 -4.51
CA ARG A 43 -39.05 -14.29 -5.38
C ARG A 43 -40.13 -15.32 -5.05
N PHE A 44 -40.50 -15.44 -3.78
CA PHE A 44 -41.52 -16.39 -3.34
C PHE A 44 -42.87 -15.73 -2.98
N GLY A 45 -42.95 -14.39 -3.02
CA GLY A 45 -44.19 -13.65 -2.81
C GLY A 45 -44.76 -13.77 -1.39
N THR A 46 -43.91 -14.08 -0.41
CA THR A 46 -44.33 -14.19 1.00
C THR A 46 -44.63 -12.83 1.59
N ASP A 47 -45.57 -12.77 2.54
CA ASP A 47 -45.95 -11.53 3.20
C ASP A 47 -44.83 -10.98 4.10
N HIS A 48 -44.92 -9.69 4.43
CA HIS A 48 -43.86 -8.97 5.15
C HIS A 48 -43.64 -9.48 6.59
N PHE A 49 -44.67 -10.08 7.20
CA PHE A 49 -44.55 -10.68 8.53
C PHE A 49 -43.78 -12.00 8.44
N THR A 50 -44.14 -12.87 7.49
CA THR A 50 -43.42 -14.13 7.22
C THR A 50 -41.97 -13.89 6.81
N GLY A 51 -41.69 -12.87 6.00
CA GLY A 51 -40.32 -12.46 5.66
C GLY A 51 -39.49 -12.02 6.87
N ASN A 52 -40.10 -11.33 7.84
CA ASN A 52 -39.44 -10.92 9.08
C ASN A 52 -39.17 -12.12 10.02
N VAL A 53 -40.09 -13.10 10.08
CA VAL A 53 -39.88 -14.34 10.83
C VAL A 53 -38.73 -15.15 10.22
N LEU A 54 -38.68 -15.27 8.89
CA LEU A 54 -37.58 -15.95 8.19
C LEU A 54 -36.23 -15.24 8.41
N PHE A 55 -36.20 -13.91 8.42
CA PHE A 55 -35.01 -13.15 8.77
C PHE A 55 -34.47 -13.53 10.16
N ALA A 56 -35.35 -13.53 11.18
CA ALA A 56 -34.95 -13.86 12.55
C ALA A 56 -34.43 -15.29 12.67
N VAL A 57 -35.10 -16.25 12.02
CA VAL A 57 -34.69 -17.66 12.02
C VAL A 57 -33.34 -17.84 11.33
N PHE A 58 -33.15 -17.28 10.14
CA PHE A 58 -31.86 -17.37 9.44
C PHE A 58 -30.73 -16.68 10.20
N PHE A 59 -30.99 -15.52 10.79
CA PHE A 59 -29.98 -14.81 11.56
C PHE A 59 -29.51 -15.61 12.79
N VAL A 60 -30.45 -16.16 13.57
CA VAL A 60 -30.10 -16.99 14.74
C VAL A 60 -29.41 -18.29 14.33
N LEU A 61 -29.86 -18.96 13.27
CA LEU A 61 -29.21 -20.18 12.76
C LEU A 61 -27.78 -19.90 12.26
N SER A 62 -27.56 -18.77 11.59
CA SER A 62 -26.24 -18.38 11.08
C SER A 62 -25.26 -18.10 12.22
N ILE A 63 -25.73 -17.42 13.28
CA ILE A 63 -24.94 -17.17 14.49
C ILE A 63 -24.65 -18.48 15.23
N GLY A 64 -25.66 -19.36 15.38
CA GLY A 64 -25.48 -20.67 16.01
C GLY A 64 -24.48 -21.55 15.26
N LEU A 65 -24.51 -21.51 13.93
CA LEU A 65 -23.56 -22.20 13.07
C LEU A 65 -22.14 -21.63 13.22
N TYR A 66 -22.00 -20.30 13.29
CA TYR A 66 -20.71 -19.64 13.58
C TYR A 66 -20.13 -20.07 14.94
N CYS A 67 -20.94 -20.10 16.00
CA CYS A 67 -20.51 -20.58 17.31
C CYS A 67 -20.08 -22.07 17.28
N GLY A 68 -20.74 -22.89 16.46
CA GLY A 68 -20.41 -24.31 16.29
C GLY A 68 -19.13 -24.58 15.50
N PHE A 69 -18.76 -23.69 14.56
CA PHE A 69 -17.58 -23.83 13.70
C PHE A 69 -16.43 -22.90 14.06
N GLN A 70 -16.48 -22.25 15.22
CA GLN A 70 -15.47 -21.28 15.64
C GLN A 70 -14.04 -21.84 15.50
N SER A 71 -13.81 -23.08 15.94
CA SER A 71 -12.49 -23.74 15.86
C SER A 71 -12.02 -24.05 14.43
N VAL A 72 -12.94 -24.33 13.50
CA VAL A 72 -12.62 -24.65 12.10
C VAL A 72 -12.36 -23.37 11.31
N ILE A 73 -13.13 -22.33 11.59
CA ILE A 73 -12.97 -21.01 10.94
C ILE A 73 -11.64 -20.39 11.34
N GLU A 74 -11.24 -20.49 12.61
CA GLU A 74 -9.95 -19.95 13.09
C GLU A 74 -8.76 -20.69 12.46
N ASP A 75 -8.83 -22.02 12.30
CA ASP A 75 -7.79 -22.82 11.64
C ASP A 75 -7.70 -22.55 10.11
N VAL A 76 -8.84 -22.43 9.44
CA VAL A 76 -8.90 -22.03 8.02
C VAL A 76 -8.40 -20.61 7.82
N PHE A 77 -8.73 -19.68 8.72
CA PHE A 77 -8.28 -18.29 8.65
C PHE A 77 -6.76 -18.17 8.87
N ASN A 78 -6.19 -18.93 9.81
CA ASN A 78 -4.74 -18.97 10.02
C ASN A 78 -4.00 -19.51 8.78
N ARG A 79 -4.55 -20.55 8.13
CA ARG A 79 -4.03 -21.05 6.84
C ARG A 79 -4.21 -20.06 5.69
N LEU A 80 -5.29 -19.27 5.71
CA LEU A 80 -5.52 -18.24 4.69
C LEU A 80 -4.58 -17.05 4.88
N GLN A 81 -4.36 -16.62 6.13
CA GLN A 81 -3.42 -15.55 6.47
C GLN A 81 -1.98 -15.90 6.07
N SER A 82 -1.54 -17.15 6.23
CA SER A 82 -0.20 -17.55 5.78
C SER A 82 -0.04 -17.48 4.25
N LEU A 83 -1.11 -17.75 3.49
CA LEU A 83 -1.14 -17.59 2.04
C LEU A 83 -1.14 -16.11 1.60
N PHE A 84 -1.82 -15.23 2.33
CA PHE A 84 -1.78 -13.79 2.09
C PHE A 84 -0.42 -13.17 2.44
N ARG A 85 0.20 -13.61 3.55
CA ARG A 85 1.54 -13.15 3.96
C ARG A 85 2.63 -13.58 2.98
N ARG A 86 2.53 -14.79 2.41
CA ARG A 86 3.40 -15.24 1.29
C ARG A 86 3.28 -14.35 0.05
N ARG A 87 2.10 -13.77 -0.20
CA ARG A 87 1.85 -12.90 -1.35
C ARG A 87 2.43 -11.50 -1.17
N GLU A 88 2.41 -10.97 0.06
CA GLU A 88 3.09 -9.71 0.41
C GLU A 88 4.61 -9.83 0.29
N ILE A 89 5.20 -10.92 0.78
CA ILE A 89 6.66 -11.17 0.69
C ILE A 89 7.11 -11.27 -0.78
N MET A 90 6.29 -11.88 -1.64
CA MET A 90 6.59 -12.00 -3.08
C MET A 90 6.48 -10.66 -3.83
N ALA A 91 5.56 -9.78 -3.41
CA ALA A 91 5.43 -8.43 -3.96
C ALA A 91 6.59 -7.50 -3.56
N ILE A 92 7.14 -7.66 -2.35
CA ILE A 92 8.31 -6.90 -1.89
C ILE A 92 9.59 -7.36 -2.61
N ALA A 93 9.73 -8.67 -2.86
CA ALA A 93 10.87 -9.23 -3.58
C ALA A 93 10.93 -8.82 -5.08
N GLU A 94 9.79 -8.59 -5.73
CA GLU A 94 9.74 -8.13 -7.14
C GLU A 94 10.12 -6.64 -7.31
N THR A 95 10.14 -5.84 -6.23
CA THR A 95 10.37 -4.38 -6.32
C THR A 95 11.84 -3.98 -6.09
N ALA A 96 12.71 -4.91 -5.70
CA ALA A 96 14.11 -4.61 -5.35
C ALA A 96 15.10 -4.66 -6.53
N ASN A 97 14.69 -5.13 -7.71
CA ASN A 97 15.60 -5.29 -8.86
C ASN A 97 15.16 -4.47 -10.09
N GLY A 98 15.55 -3.19 -10.07
CA GLY A 98 15.97 -2.44 -11.25
C GLY A 98 14.91 -1.65 -12.03
N GLU A 99 14.80 -0.35 -11.72
CA GLU A 99 14.54 0.66 -12.76
C GLU A 99 15.22 2.00 -12.41
N LYS A 100 16.04 2.51 -13.33
CA LYS A 100 16.68 3.83 -13.28
C LYS A 100 15.61 4.92 -13.35
N MET A 101 15.47 5.72 -12.30
CA MET A 101 14.71 6.97 -12.38
C MET A 101 15.56 8.04 -13.08
N HIS A 102 15.08 8.46 -14.25
CA HIS A 102 15.55 9.60 -15.01
C HIS A 102 15.34 10.89 -14.19
N VAL A 103 16.43 11.49 -13.72
CA VAL A 103 16.44 12.81 -13.08
C VAL A 103 16.21 13.87 -14.15
N SER A 104 15.06 14.54 -14.08
CA SER A 104 14.80 15.77 -14.84
C SER A 104 15.57 16.92 -14.21
N VAL A 105 16.42 17.55 -15.02
CA VAL A 105 17.12 18.80 -14.74
C VAL A 105 16.15 19.96 -14.98
N GLU A 106 15.97 20.83 -13.98
CA GLU A 106 15.61 22.24 -14.20
C GLU A 106 16.66 23.12 -13.51
N GLU A 107 17.34 23.93 -14.32
CA GLU A 107 18.18 25.05 -13.89
C GLU A 107 17.32 26.14 -13.21
N PRO A 108 17.94 26.97 -12.35
CA PRO A 108 17.84 28.39 -12.69
C PRO A 108 19.19 29.14 -12.62
N SER A 109 19.44 29.82 -13.73
CA SER A 109 20.07 31.13 -13.92
C SER A 109 21.05 31.68 -12.87
N VAL A 110 22.28 31.78 -13.35
CA VAL A 110 23.40 32.67 -13.00
C VAL A 110 22.99 34.09 -12.57
N THR A 111 23.61 34.63 -11.53
CA THR A 111 24.24 35.97 -11.58
C THR A 111 25.50 35.98 -10.71
N MET A 112 26.63 36.19 -11.41
CA MET A 112 27.97 36.43 -10.90
C MET A 112 28.08 37.78 -10.19
N THR A 113 28.90 37.87 -9.14
CA THR A 113 29.85 39.00 -9.01
C THR A 113 31.14 38.52 -8.36
N GLN A 114 32.23 38.69 -9.11
CA GLN A 114 33.63 38.47 -8.76
C GLN A 114 34.14 39.57 -7.81
N TYR A 115 35.12 39.28 -6.93
CA TYR A 115 36.54 39.50 -7.23
C TYR A 115 37.48 39.16 -6.05
N SER A 116 38.57 38.44 -6.40
CA SER A 116 39.96 38.43 -5.87
C SER A 116 40.21 38.36 -4.36
N GLY A 117 41.13 37.56 -3.84
CA GLY A 117 42.30 36.90 -4.43
C GLY A 117 43.53 37.13 -3.55
N ALA A 118 44.40 36.11 -3.51
CA ALA A 118 45.79 36.09 -3.04
C ALA A 118 46.09 35.83 -1.54
N ASP A 119 46.74 34.69 -1.38
CA ASP A 119 48.01 34.46 -0.68
C ASP A 119 48.05 34.10 0.81
N SER A 120 48.81 33.02 0.99
CA SER A 120 49.45 32.50 2.17
C SER A 120 50.14 33.58 3.00
N ASP A 121 50.06 33.48 4.32
CA ASP A 121 51.27 33.16 5.08
C ASP A 121 50.99 32.73 6.52
N VAL A 122 51.89 31.85 6.96
CA VAL A 122 52.10 31.34 8.31
C VAL A 122 52.39 32.47 9.28
N THR A 123 51.66 32.55 10.39
CA THR A 123 52.09 33.11 11.69
C THR A 123 51.19 32.43 12.75
N GLY A 124 51.69 31.68 13.73
CA GLY A 124 52.57 32.15 14.79
C GLY A 124 51.74 32.83 15.87
N ILE A 125 50.97 32.07 16.66
CA ILE A 125 50.23 32.63 17.80
C ILE A 125 51.25 32.95 18.89
N GLU A 126 51.54 34.24 19.07
CA GLU A 126 52.25 34.77 20.23
C GLU A 126 51.32 34.75 21.45
N GLU A 127 51.81 34.18 22.55
CA GLU A 127 51.23 34.33 23.88
C GLU A 127 51.18 35.82 24.25
N SER A 128 49.99 36.41 24.26
CA SER A 128 49.77 37.71 24.88
C SER A 128 49.51 37.52 26.37
N ASN A 129 50.53 37.87 27.17
CA ASN A 129 50.46 37.99 28.61
C ASN A 129 49.35 38.97 29.03
N ALA A 130 48.22 38.44 29.48
CA ALA A 130 47.21 39.23 30.19
C ALA A 130 47.77 39.58 31.59
N THR A 131 48.19 40.83 31.75
CA THR A 131 48.57 41.39 33.06
C THR A 131 47.29 41.62 33.87
N PHE A 132 47.09 40.85 34.95
CA PHE A 132 45.95 41.00 35.84
C PHE A 132 46.20 42.14 36.85
N GLU A 133 45.35 43.16 36.85
CA GLU A 133 45.34 44.18 37.89
C GLU A 133 45.02 43.54 39.25
N LYS A 134 45.98 43.62 40.16
CA LYS A 134 45.86 43.19 41.54
C LYS A 134 44.92 44.14 42.31
N SER A 135 43.64 43.81 42.38
CA SER A 135 42.73 44.35 43.39
C SER A 135 42.60 43.35 44.54
N MET A 136 43.35 43.59 45.61
CA MET A 136 43.14 42.91 46.90
C MET A 136 41.95 43.60 47.59
N ASP A 137 40.88 42.84 47.85
CA ASP A 137 40.09 42.91 49.11
C ASP A 137 38.83 42.01 49.14
N LYS A 138 38.64 41.09 48.19
CA LYS A 138 37.69 39.97 48.35
C LYS A 138 38.40 38.64 48.19
N ALA A 139 38.12 37.70 49.10
CA ALA A 139 38.53 36.31 48.92
C ALA A 139 37.97 35.81 47.56
N PRO A 140 38.76 35.07 46.77
CA PRO A 140 38.38 34.68 45.41
C PRO A 140 37.13 33.77 45.38
N PHE A 141 36.82 33.11 46.49
CA PHE A 141 35.61 32.33 46.75
C PHE A 141 35.41 32.19 48.27
N GLU A 142 34.20 31.85 48.70
CA GLU A 142 33.84 31.54 50.09
C GLU A 142 33.92 30.03 50.32
N VAL A 143 34.57 29.55 51.39
CA VAL A 143 34.55 28.11 51.75
C VAL A 143 33.35 27.85 52.66
N LEU A 144 32.40 27.04 52.19
CA LEU A 144 31.16 26.72 52.89
C LEU A 144 31.32 25.57 53.89
N GLU A 145 31.99 24.49 53.47
CA GLU A 145 32.20 23.29 54.27
C GLU A 145 33.48 22.57 53.83
N VAL A 146 34.16 21.91 54.77
CA VAL A 146 35.30 21.03 54.46
C VAL A 146 34.94 19.63 54.92
N VAL A 147 34.86 18.69 53.97
CA VAL A 147 34.51 17.30 54.22
C VAL A 147 35.65 16.43 53.68
N ASP A 148 36.32 15.73 54.59
CA ASP A 148 37.53 14.93 54.31
C ASP A 148 38.59 15.72 53.51
N ASP A 149 38.95 15.23 52.32
CA ASP A 149 39.95 15.83 51.43
C ASP A 149 39.36 16.84 50.42
N MET A 150 38.11 17.31 50.64
CA MET A 150 37.40 18.22 49.74
C MET A 150 36.89 19.47 50.47
N ARG A 151 36.99 20.62 49.80
CA ARG A 151 36.42 21.91 50.20
C ARG A 151 35.23 22.23 49.31
N HIS A 152 34.08 22.43 49.91
CA HIS A 152 32.92 23.03 49.26
C HIS A 152 33.11 24.54 49.25
N ILE A 153 33.17 25.15 48.07
CA ILE A 153 33.41 26.58 47.87
C ILE A 153 32.28 27.22 47.07
N ARG A 154 32.05 28.52 47.26
CA ARG A 154 31.13 29.35 46.50
C ARG A 154 31.84 30.54 45.87
N PHE A 155 31.72 30.68 44.56
CA PHE A 155 32.29 31.79 43.80
C PHE A 155 31.44 33.08 43.94
N PRO A 156 31.99 34.26 43.60
CA PRO A 156 31.29 35.54 43.73
C PRO A 156 30.03 35.69 42.86
N ASP A 157 29.92 34.89 41.79
CA ASP A 157 28.73 34.78 40.92
C ASP A 157 27.62 33.90 41.51
N GLY A 158 27.89 33.22 42.64
CA GLY A 158 26.96 32.37 43.36
C GLY A 158 27.09 30.89 43.03
N GLU A 159 27.99 30.48 42.12
CA GLU A 159 28.20 29.08 41.78
C GLU A 159 28.97 28.34 42.88
N GLU A 160 28.63 27.07 43.11
CA GLU A 160 29.20 26.22 44.16
C GLU A 160 29.97 25.04 43.56
N ALA A 161 31.14 24.72 44.10
CA ALA A 161 31.99 23.63 43.63
C ALA A 161 32.66 22.87 44.79
N TYR A 162 32.95 21.58 44.57
CA TYR A 162 33.74 20.76 45.51
C TYR A 162 35.14 20.58 44.96
N VAL A 163 36.16 21.03 45.70
CA VAL A 163 37.53 21.09 45.21
C VAL A 163 38.50 20.53 46.24
N GLY A 164 39.52 19.79 45.79
CA GLY A 164 40.46 19.14 46.71
C GLY A 164 41.14 20.12 47.68
N THR A 165 41.37 19.68 48.91
CA THR A 165 42.11 20.45 49.95
C THR A 165 43.55 20.73 49.54
N GLY A 166 44.12 19.93 48.63
CA GLY A 166 45.48 20.07 48.11
C GLY A 166 45.65 21.05 46.93
N LEU A 167 44.57 21.62 46.39
CA LEU A 167 44.65 22.58 45.29
C LEU A 167 44.88 24.01 45.81
N SER A 168 45.73 24.78 45.16
CA SER A 168 45.94 26.20 45.46
C SER A 168 44.76 27.05 44.98
N ASP A 169 44.57 28.22 45.58
CA ASP A 169 43.50 29.15 45.17
C ASP A 169 43.68 29.58 43.70
N GLU A 170 44.93 29.67 43.22
CA GLU A 170 45.25 29.96 41.82
C GLU A 170 44.83 28.83 40.86
N GLU A 171 45.05 27.56 41.23
CA GLU A 171 44.63 26.39 40.43
C GLU A 171 43.10 26.31 40.33
N ILE A 172 42.40 26.64 41.42
CA ILE A 172 40.93 26.65 41.47
C ILE A 172 40.36 27.73 40.54
N ILE A 173 40.95 28.93 40.55
CA ILE A 173 40.54 30.04 39.67
C ILE A 173 40.84 29.71 38.20
N LEU A 174 41.99 29.09 37.93
CA LEU A 174 42.38 28.70 36.57
C LEU A 174 41.44 27.64 36.00
N GLU A 175 41.09 26.63 36.78
CA GLU A 175 40.15 25.57 36.38
C GLU A 175 38.75 26.14 36.13
N LYS A 176 38.28 27.07 36.98
CA LYS A 176 37.01 27.78 36.73
C LYS A 176 37.06 28.58 35.44
N ALA A 177 38.11 29.37 35.23
CA ALA A 177 38.25 30.16 34.01
C ALA A 177 38.31 29.28 32.75
N TYR A 178 38.95 28.11 32.85
CA TYR A 178 38.98 27.10 31.79
C TYR A 178 37.59 26.50 31.53
N SER A 179 36.86 26.13 32.58
CA SER A 179 35.49 25.60 32.50
C SER A 179 34.49 26.63 31.96
N ASP A 180 34.57 27.88 32.41
CA ASP A 180 33.71 29.00 31.96
C ASP A 180 33.98 29.35 30.47
N SER A 181 35.18 29.01 29.97
CA SER A 181 35.56 29.22 28.57
C SER A 181 35.18 28.06 27.63
N ARG A 182 34.88 26.87 28.17
CA ARG A 182 34.41 25.72 27.37
C ARG A 182 32.94 25.89 27.03
N ASP A 183 32.66 25.90 25.73
CA ASP A 183 31.30 25.76 25.24
C ASP A 183 30.95 24.26 25.18
N TYR A 184 30.47 23.75 26.31
CA TYR A 184 30.05 22.34 26.43
C TYR A 184 28.97 21.95 25.41
N ASP A 185 28.13 22.89 24.99
CA ASP A 185 27.09 22.63 24.00
C ASP A 185 27.72 22.50 22.60
N ALA A 186 28.69 23.35 22.25
CA ALA A 186 29.44 23.23 21.00
C ALA A 186 30.25 21.93 20.92
N GLU A 187 30.97 21.57 21.98
CA GLU A 187 31.76 20.32 22.01
C GLU A 187 30.87 19.07 21.93
N ARG A 188 29.70 19.10 22.58
CA ARG A 188 28.73 18.02 22.50
C ARG A 188 28.11 17.90 21.11
N GLU A 189 27.83 19.02 20.45
CA GLU A 189 27.32 19.05 19.08
C GLU A 189 28.37 18.54 18.08
N GLU A 190 29.65 18.88 18.28
CA GLU A 190 30.77 18.33 17.50
C GLU A 190 30.90 16.83 17.69
N ALA A 191 30.87 16.33 18.93
CA ALA A 191 30.92 14.89 19.22
C ALA A 191 29.70 14.15 18.65
N TYR A 192 28.51 14.76 18.65
CA TYR A 192 27.31 14.20 18.04
C TYR A 192 27.43 14.15 16.51
N LYS A 193 27.99 15.18 15.86
CA LYS A 193 28.26 15.18 14.42
C LYS A 193 29.31 14.14 14.03
N GLU A 194 30.40 14.01 14.79
CA GLU A 194 31.42 12.98 14.57
C GLU A 194 30.80 11.57 14.70
N TYR A 195 29.92 11.36 15.69
CA TYR A 195 29.15 10.12 15.81
C TYR A 195 28.26 9.87 14.58
N LEU A 196 27.52 10.88 14.09
CA LEU A 196 26.70 10.75 12.89
C LEU A 196 27.53 10.47 11.63
N ASP A 197 28.67 11.13 11.47
CA ASP A 197 29.58 10.95 10.33
C ASP A 197 30.31 9.59 10.35
N SER A 198 30.43 8.97 11.53
CA SER A 198 31.01 7.63 11.69
C SER A 198 30.06 6.50 11.30
N MET A 199 28.76 6.77 11.18
CA MET A 199 27.77 5.77 10.81
C MET A 199 27.86 5.38 9.34
N THR A 200 27.62 4.10 9.06
CA THR A 200 27.36 3.64 7.70
C THR A 200 26.02 4.19 7.20
N ALA A 201 25.82 4.20 5.87
CA ALA A 201 24.56 4.67 5.27
C ALA A 201 23.32 3.90 5.77
N GLU A 202 23.48 2.63 6.17
CA GLU A 202 22.40 1.82 6.75
C GLU A 202 22.13 2.20 8.21
N GLU A 203 23.18 2.40 9.02
CA GLU A 203 23.04 2.86 10.40
C GLU A 203 22.43 4.26 10.49
N GLN A 204 22.80 5.15 9.56
CA GLN A 204 22.23 6.49 9.48
C GLN A 204 20.74 6.45 9.07
N TYR A 205 20.39 5.61 8.09
CA TYR A 205 18.99 5.39 7.72
C TYR A 205 18.18 4.84 8.89
N ASP A 206 18.72 3.84 9.60
CA ASP A 206 18.05 3.25 10.75
C ASP A 206 17.87 4.26 11.89
N HIS A 207 18.90 5.06 12.18
CA HIS A 207 18.86 6.15 13.17
C HIS A 207 17.76 7.17 12.87
N ASP A 208 17.70 7.67 11.63
CA ASP A 208 16.74 8.72 11.22
C ASP A 208 15.28 8.24 11.22
N HIS A 209 15.06 6.93 11.08
CA HIS A 209 13.73 6.32 11.04
C HIS A 209 13.35 5.58 12.32
N GLY A 210 14.17 5.67 13.38
CA GLY A 210 13.91 5.00 14.65
C GLY A 210 13.87 3.47 14.53
N ILE A 211 14.72 2.92 13.66
CA ILE A 211 14.82 1.49 13.38
C ILE A 211 15.89 0.89 14.28
N LYS A 212 15.58 -0.23 14.95
CA LYS A 212 16.54 -1.03 15.70
C LYS A 212 16.63 -2.41 15.06
N ARG A 213 17.82 -2.78 14.57
CA ARG A 213 18.09 -4.13 14.05
C ARG A 213 18.67 -5.03 15.14
N VAL A 214 18.18 -6.26 15.22
CA VAL A 214 18.72 -7.28 16.13
C VAL A 214 18.95 -8.56 15.35
N LYS A 215 20.21 -9.01 15.33
CA LYS A 215 20.58 -10.28 14.71
C LYS A 215 20.29 -11.43 15.68
N LYS A 216 19.48 -12.40 15.24
CA LYS A 216 19.16 -13.62 15.97
C LYS A 216 19.84 -14.81 15.31
N THR A 217 20.55 -15.61 16.10
CA THR A 217 21.04 -16.91 15.66
C THR A 217 20.00 -17.95 16.04
N ARG A 218 19.58 -18.77 15.08
CA ARG A 218 18.65 -19.86 15.35
C ARG A 218 19.42 -21.04 15.96
N GLU A 219 18.99 -21.51 17.12
CA GLU A 219 19.54 -22.74 17.72
C GLU A 219 18.82 -23.95 17.11
N TYR A 220 19.60 -24.88 16.55
CA TYR A 220 19.10 -26.15 16.03
C TYR A 220 19.43 -27.25 17.04
N ASP A 221 18.48 -28.17 17.27
CA ASP A 221 18.67 -29.31 18.19
C ASP A 221 19.61 -30.39 17.61
N ASP A 222 19.82 -30.41 16.29
CA ASP A 222 20.61 -31.43 15.57
C ASP A 222 21.65 -30.82 14.61
N GLU A 223 22.79 -31.48 14.41
CA GLU A 223 23.80 -31.10 13.40
C GLU A 223 23.28 -31.38 11.97
N VAL A 224 23.03 -30.33 11.19
CA VAL A 224 22.52 -30.42 9.82
C VAL A 224 23.65 -30.17 8.81
N GLY A 225 23.78 -31.03 7.79
CA GLY A 225 24.74 -30.86 6.70
C GLY A 225 24.37 -29.69 5.77
N PHE A 226 25.33 -28.79 5.51
CA PHE A 226 25.11 -27.42 5.02
C PHE A 226 25.25 -27.24 3.49
N PHE A 227 24.50 -26.30 2.89
CA PHE A 227 24.79 -25.77 1.53
C PHE A 227 24.60 -24.24 1.34
N SER A 228 23.75 -23.51 2.10
CA SER A 228 23.71 -22.03 2.13
C SER A 228 22.82 -21.50 3.28
N SER A 229 22.96 -20.22 3.65
CA SER A 229 22.03 -19.49 4.54
C SER A 229 21.41 -18.27 3.84
N VAL A 230 20.19 -17.88 4.24
CA VAL A 230 19.50 -16.65 3.81
C VAL A 230 19.03 -15.85 5.03
N SER A 231 19.13 -14.52 4.97
CA SER A 231 18.62 -13.64 6.02
C SER A 231 17.12 -13.43 5.87
N VAL A 232 16.36 -13.74 6.91
CA VAL A 232 14.92 -13.47 7.01
C VAL A 232 14.71 -12.34 8.01
N GLN A 233 13.97 -11.30 7.62
CA GLN A 233 13.68 -10.15 8.47
C GLN A 233 12.23 -10.21 8.99
N GLU A 234 12.06 -10.11 10.32
CA GLU A 234 10.77 -9.90 10.96
C GLU A 234 10.65 -8.46 11.46
N ILE A 235 9.71 -7.71 10.87
CA ILE A 235 9.52 -6.29 11.16
C ILE A 235 8.40 -6.11 12.19
N HIS A 236 8.73 -5.45 13.29
CA HIS A 236 7.86 -5.16 14.42
C HIS A 236 7.71 -3.65 14.58
N ASN A 237 6.54 -3.11 14.26
CA ASN A 237 6.25 -1.69 14.46
C ASN A 237 5.73 -1.45 15.87
N ASN A 238 6.45 -0.64 16.65
CA ASN A 238 6.06 -0.30 18.01
C ASN A 238 5.05 0.87 18.04
N PRO A 239 4.21 0.95 19.09
CA PRO A 239 3.22 2.03 19.22
C PRO A 239 3.84 3.43 19.37
N ASP A 240 5.11 3.53 19.73
CA ASP A 240 5.87 4.78 19.87
C ASP A 240 6.42 5.31 18.53
N GLY A 241 6.16 4.61 17.42
CA GLY A 241 6.63 4.98 16.08
C GLY A 241 7.99 4.37 15.71
N THR A 242 8.64 3.65 16.62
CA THR A 242 9.90 2.95 16.33
C THR A 242 9.65 1.60 15.65
N THR A 243 10.64 1.12 14.89
CA THR A 243 10.57 -0.17 14.19
C THR A 243 11.68 -1.09 14.69
N LEU A 244 11.34 -2.27 15.17
CA LEU A 244 12.31 -3.33 15.47
C LEU A 244 12.36 -4.30 14.29
N ILE A 245 13.53 -4.48 13.69
CA ILE A 245 13.76 -5.48 12.65
C ILE A 245 14.60 -6.60 13.25
N GLU A 246 14.05 -7.79 13.31
CA GLU A 246 14.77 -8.98 13.77
C GLU A 246 15.27 -9.76 12.56
N GLU A 247 16.58 -9.87 12.42
CA GLU A 247 17.20 -10.58 11.30
C GLU A 247 17.63 -11.96 11.76
N THR A 248 17.02 -13.01 11.20
CA THR A 248 17.37 -14.40 11.49
C THR A 248 18.01 -15.02 10.26
N GLU A 249 19.22 -15.57 10.42
CA GLU A 249 19.82 -16.39 9.37
C GLU A 249 19.15 -17.77 9.39
N GLN A 250 18.60 -18.18 8.24
CA GLN A 250 17.94 -19.45 8.06
C GLN A 250 18.69 -20.30 7.05
N ASP A 251 19.01 -21.53 7.45
CA ASP A 251 19.67 -22.50 6.59
C ASP A 251 18.70 -23.04 5.54
N VAL A 252 19.17 -23.09 4.28
CA VAL A 252 18.36 -23.46 3.12
C VAL A 252 19.14 -24.33 2.14
N TYR A 253 18.41 -25.12 1.37
CA TYR A 253 18.94 -25.82 0.21
C TYR A 253 18.66 -25.00 -1.06
N VAL A 254 19.71 -24.68 -1.83
CA VAL A 254 19.59 -23.94 -3.09
C VAL A 254 19.92 -24.88 -4.25
N THR A 255 18.99 -25.02 -5.20
CA THR A 255 19.19 -25.82 -6.40
C THR A 255 20.05 -25.09 -7.44
N PRO A 256 20.67 -25.80 -8.41
CA PRO A 256 21.50 -25.17 -9.45
C PRO A 256 20.79 -24.12 -10.33
N ASP A 257 19.46 -24.12 -10.37
CA ASP A 257 18.64 -23.12 -11.06
C ASP A 257 18.28 -21.90 -10.19
N GLY A 258 18.76 -21.87 -8.94
CA GLY A 258 18.55 -20.77 -7.98
C GLY A 258 17.29 -20.91 -7.11
N SER A 259 16.55 -22.02 -7.18
CA SER A 259 15.39 -22.22 -6.31
C SER A 259 15.81 -22.49 -4.86
N VAL A 260 15.15 -21.85 -3.90
CA VAL A 260 15.46 -21.94 -2.46
C VAL A 260 14.42 -22.81 -1.75
N TYR A 261 14.88 -23.77 -0.96
CA TYR A 261 14.04 -24.67 -0.16
C TYR A 261 14.46 -24.64 1.31
N TYR A 262 13.50 -24.40 2.19
CA TYR A 262 13.73 -24.36 3.64
C TYR A 262 13.80 -25.75 4.25
N LEU A 263 14.64 -25.93 5.27
CA LEU A 263 14.81 -27.21 5.97
C LEU A 263 13.49 -27.76 6.56
N GLU A 264 12.60 -26.88 7.03
CA GLU A 264 11.29 -27.28 7.55
C GLU A 264 10.40 -27.92 6.48
N ASP A 265 10.58 -27.50 5.22
CA ASP A 265 9.84 -28.04 4.08
C ASP A 265 10.49 -29.32 3.53
N MET A 266 11.75 -29.61 3.88
CA MET A 266 12.49 -30.78 3.38
C MET A 266 11.87 -32.10 3.87
N ALA A 267 11.55 -32.22 5.16
CA ALA A 267 10.96 -33.45 5.68
C ALA A 267 9.61 -33.79 5.00
N PRO A 268 8.64 -32.86 4.88
CA PRO A 268 7.41 -33.09 4.09
C PRO A 268 7.67 -33.42 2.62
N ILE A 269 8.64 -32.75 1.97
CA ILE A 269 9.01 -33.02 0.56
C ILE A 269 9.60 -34.42 0.42
N CYS A 270 10.50 -34.81 1.33
CA CYS A 270 11.11 -36.14 1.37
C CYS A 270 10.08 -37.23 1.68
N GLU A 271 9.17 -37.01 2.64
CA GLU A 271 8.07 -37.94 2.94
C GLU A 271 7.12 -38.09 1.75
N PHE A 272 6.77 -37.00 1.08
CA PHE A 272 5.95 -37.03 -0.13
C PHE A 272 6.66 -37.82 -1.23
N TYR A 273 7.96 -37.55 -1.46
CA TYR A 273 8.75 -38.28 -2.42
C TYR A 273 8.83 -39.76 -2.06
N GLU A 274 9.19 -40.13 -0.84
CA GLU A 274 9.30 -41.53 -0.39
C GLU A 274 7.97 -42.29 -0.49
N LYS A 275 6.87 -41.65 -0.09
CA LYS A 275 5.53 -42.23 -0.15
C LYS A 275 5.07 -42.48 -1.59
N HIS A 276 5.49 -41.64 -2.51
CA HIS A 276 5.03 -41.68 -3.89
C HIS A 276 6.12 -42.10 -4.87
N LYS A 277 7.36 -42.40 -4.49
CA LYS A 277 8.47 -42.70 -5.43
C LYS A 277 8.19 -43.85 -6.38
N ASP A 278 7.34 -44.79 -5.96
CA ASP A 278 6.94 -45.97 -6.72
C ASP A 278 5.65 -45.77 -7.54
N ASP A 279 4.88 -44.70 -7.26
CA ASP A 279 3.60 -44.32 -7.90
C ASP A 279 3.67 -42.94 -8.61
N ILE A 280 4.80 -42.23 -8.45
CA ILE A 280 5.15 -41.02 -9.15
C ILE A 280 5.32 -41.43 -10.61
N GLU A 281 4.33 -41.07 -11.43
CA GLU A 281 4.51 -40.83 -12.87
C GLU A 281 5.95 -40.37 -13.09
N SER A 282 6.75 -41.10 -13.88
CA SER A 282 8.22 -40.96 -13.91
C SER A 282 8.63 -39.49 -13.82
N HIS A 283 9.68 -39.10 -13.10
CA HIS A 283 10.10 -37.70 -12.91
C HIS A 283 9.97 -36.80 -14.18
N LYS A 284 10.20 -37.39 -15.37
CA LYS A 284 9.96 -36.81 -16.69
C LYS A 284 8.51 -36.34 -16.95
N GLU A 285 7.52 -37.10 -16.54
CA GLU A 285 6.09 -36.84 -16.69
C GLU A 285 5.60 -35.72 -15.75
N ILE A 286 6.09 -35.66 -14.51
CA ILE A 286 5.86 -34.51 -13.61
C ILE A 286 6.44 -33.22 -14.22
N LEU A 287 7.69 -33.25 -14.69
CA LEU A 287 8.33 -32.12 -15.38
C LEU A 287 7.52 -31.71 -16.62
N THR A 288 7.07 -32.69 -17.42
CA THR A 288 6.24 -32.45 -18.61
C THR A 288 4.90 -31.80 -18.23
N ARG A 289 4.28 -32.22 -17.13
CA ARG A 289 3.01 -31.64 -16.65
C ARG A 289 3.19 -30.22 -16.14
N LYS A 290 4.24 -29.94 -15.35
CA LYS A 290 4.58 -28.57 -14.92
C LYS A 290 4.80 -27.67 -16.14
N GLN A 291 5.60 -28.12 -17.10
CA GLN A 291 5.83 -27.38 -18.34
C GLN A 291 4.51 -27.08 -19.08
N ARG A 292 3.60 -28.05 -19.19
CA ARG A 292 2.27 -27.81 -19.80
C ARG A 292 1.42 -26.82 -19.00
N CYS A 293 1.50 -26.84 -17.68
CA CYS A 293 0.81 -25.87 -16.83
C CYS A 293 1.37 -24.46 -17.03
N ASP A 294 2.69 -24.31 -17.06
CA ASP A 294 3.38 -23.04 -17.29
C ASP A 294 3.05 -22.50 -18.71
N GLU A 295 3.12 -23.34 -19.73
CA GLU A 295 2.73 -22.99 -21.11
C GLU A 295 1.26 -22.57 -21.22
N ALA A 296 0.36 -23.26 -20.50
CA ALA A 296 -1.06 -22.90 -20.45
C ALA A 296 -1.29 -21.57 -19.74
N PHE A 297 -0.55 -21.32 -18.65
CA PHE A 297 -0.59 -20.06 -17.91
C PHE A 297 -0.08 -18.90 -18.77
N ASP A 298 1.06 -19.05 -19.44
CA ASP A 298 1.62 -18.04 -20.34
C ASP A 298 0.71 -17.77 -21.54
N LYS A 299 0.07 -18.81 -22.07
CA LYS A 299 -0.93 -18.65 -23.13
C LYS A 299 -2.15 -17.87 -22.63
N MET A 300 -2.61 -18.14 -21.41
CA MET A 300 -3.72 -17.40 -20.79
C MET A 300 -3.34 -15.93 -20.58
N LYS A 301 -2.15 -15.67 -20.04
CA LYS A 301 -1.61 -14.31 -19.83
C LYS A 301 -1.52 -13.54 -21.14
N ARG A 302 -0.96 -14.14 -22.19
CA ARG A 302 -0.93 -13.53 -23.53
C ARG A 302 -2.32 -13.25 -24.10
N HIS A 303 -3.28 -14.15 -23.90
CA HIS A 303 -4.66 -13.92 -24.33
C HIS A 303 -5.31 -12.77 -23.57
N GLU A 304 -5.06 -12.64 -22.27
CA GLU A 304 -5.54 -11.53 -21.44
C GLU A 304 -4.92 -10.20 -21.87
N GLU A 305 -3.60 -10.15 -22.09
CA GLU A 305 -2.89 -8.96 -22.59
C GLU A 305 -3.44 -8.51 -23.96
N LEU A 306 -3.62 -9.45 -24.90
CA LEU A 306 -4.21 -9.17 -26.20
C LEU A 306 -5.65 -8.64 -26.06
N TYR A 307 -6.46 -9.24 -25.21
CA TYR A 307 -7.83 -8.81 -24.96
C TYR A 307 -7.88 -7.40 -24.35
N ASN A 308 -6.98 -7.08 -23.42
CA ASN A 308 -6.86 -5.76 -22.83
C ASN A 308 -6.41 -4.72 -23.87
N LEU A 309 -5.46 -5.08 -24.74
CA LEU A 309 -5.01 -4.22 -25.83
C LEU A 309 -6.15 -3.91 -26.81
N GLU A 310 -6.96 -4.92 -27.18
CA GLU A 310 -8.13 -4.73 -28.04
C GLU A 310 -9.18 -3.82 -27.39
N GLN A 311 -9.44 -3.99 -26.09
CA GLN A 311 -10.36 -3.11 -25.35
C GLN A 311 -9.88 -1.67 -25.31
N VAL A 312 -8.61 -1.43 -24.95
CA VAL A 312 -8.03 -0.07 -24.91
C VAL A 312 -8.08 0.56 -26.30
N SER A 313 -7.69 -0.19 -27.33
CA SER A 313 -7.71 0.25 -28.72
C SER A 313 -9.12 0.62 -29.19
N PHE A 314 -10.13 -0.17 -28.82
CA PHE A 314 -11.54 0.14 -29.09
C PHE A 314 -12.01 1.40 -28.37
N ILE A 315 -11.70 1.54 -27.07
CA ILE A 315 -12.09 2.70 -26.28
C ILE A 315 -11.49 3.97 -26.88
N CYS A 316 -10.20 3.97 -27.23
CA CYS A 316 -9.58 5.11 -27.90
C CYS A 316 -10.26 5.42 -29.23
N ALA A 317 -10.53 4.42 -30.07
CA ALA A 317 -11.23 4.64 -31.34
C ALA A 317 -12.65 5.21 -31.14
N TYR A 318 -13.38 4.73 -30.13
CA TYR A 318 -14.69 5.26 -29.74
C TYR A 318 -14.60 6.71 -29.26
N LEU A 319 -13.60 7.03 -28.43
CA LEU A 319 -13.36 8.38 -27.94
C LEU A 319 -12.97 9.32 -29.08
N THR A 320 -12.06 8.94 -29.98
CA THR A 320 -11.75 9.71 -31.19
C THR A 320 -13.02 9.99 -31.99
N HIS A 321 -13.78 8.94 -32.34
CA HIS A 321 -15.02 9.08 -33.11
C HIS A 321 -16.04 10.03 -32.46
N THR A 322 -16.10 10.05 -31.13
CA THR A 322 -17.10 10.82 -30.38
C THR A 322 -16.62 12.24 -30.04
N MET A 323 -15.33 12.42 -29.76
CA MET A 323 -14.78 13.62 -29.11
C MET A 323 -13.85 14.47 -29.98
N GLU A 324 -13.31 13.94 -31.08
CA GLU A 324 -12.32 14.64 -31.92
C GLU A 324 -12.78 16.03 -32.39
N GLN A 325 -14.07 16.18 -32.72
CA GLN A 325 -14.62 17.47 -33.15
C GLN A 325 -14.78 18.51 -32.01
N PHE A 326 -14.67 18.09 -30.74
CA PHE A 326 -14.96 18.92 -29.56
C PHE A 326 -13.73 19.32 -28.77
N MET A 327 -12.53 18.85 -29.12
CA MET A 327 -11.30 19.14 -28.39
C MET A 327 -10.08 19.15 -29.32
N GLU A 328 -8.98 19.76 -28.88
CA GLU A 328 -7.72 19.73 -29.63
C GLU A 328 -7.07 18.34 -29.59
N SER A 329 -6.22 18.02 -30.57
CA SER A 329 -5.54 16.71 -30.64
C SER A 329 -4.81 16.35 -29.35
N HIS A 330 -4.09 17.29 -28.74
CA HIS A 330 -3.35 17.04 -27.50
C HIS A 330 -4.26 16.80 -26.29
N GLU A 331 -5.46 17.40 -26.27
CA GLU A 331 -6.46 17.15 -25.23
C GLU A 331 -7.13 15.78 -25.45
N LEU A 332 -7.33 15.38 -26.72
CA LEU A 332 -7.80 14.04 -27.06
C LEU A 332 -6.78 12.97 -26.66
N ASP A 333 -5.49 13.23 -26.82
CA ASP A 333 -4.42 12.33 -26.38
C ASP A 333 -4.40 12.18 -24.85
N LYS A 334 -4.59 13.25 -24.09
CA LYS A 334 -4.81 13.17 -22.63
C LYS A 334 -6.01 12.30 -22.29
N LEU A 335 -7.13 12.48 -23.01
CA LEU A 335 -8.33 11.67 -22.79
C LEU A 335 -8.09 10.18 -23.09
N HIS A 336 -7.34 9.87 -24.16
CA HIS A 336 -6.91 8.49 -24.45
C HIS A 336 -6.04 7.92 -23.33
N ASN A 337 -5.10 8.70 -22.80
CA ASN A 337 -4.21 8.24 -21.74
C ASN A 337 -4.98 7.99 -20.43
N ASN A 338 -5.88 8.90 -20.07
CA ASN A 338 -6.82 8.71 -18.96
C ASN A 338 -7.65 7.44 -19.12
N ALA A 339 -8.20 7.20 -20.32
CA ALA A 339 -8.99 6.00 -20.58
C ALA A 339 -8.16 4.72 -20.48
N LYS A 340 -6.91 4.73 -20.96
CA LYS A 340 -5.96 3.62 -20.80
C LYS A 340 -5.66 3.34 -19.33
N ILE A 341 -5.42 4.37 -18.52
CA ILE A 341 -5.21 4.21 -17.08
C ILE A 341 -6.47 3.63 -16.42
N TRP A 342 -7.65 4.10 -16.86
CA TRP A 342 -8.93 3.70 -16.28
C TRP A 342 -9.28 2.22 -16.49
N THR A 343 -8.73 1.56 -17.52
CA THR A 343 -8.91 0.11 -17.71
C THR A 343 -8.15 -0.73 -16.68
N VAL A 344 -7.11 -0.18 -16.05
CA VAL A 344 -6.26 -0.86 -15.07
C VAL A 344 -6.62 -0.44 -13.64
N ASN A 345 -6.76 0.86 -13.40
CA ASN A 345 -7.04 1.42 -12.08
C ASN A 345 -8.25 2.38 -12.13
N PRO A 346 -9.44 1.93 -11.67
CA PRO A 346 -10.66 2.73 -11.66
C PRO A 346 -10.61 3.98 -10.77
N LEU A 347 -9.67 4.05 -9.82
CA LEU A 347 -9.53 5.12 -8.83
C LEU A 347 -8.22 5.91 -8.99
N ALA A 348 -7.55 5.77 -10.13
CA ALA A 348 -6.35 6.55 -10.42
C ALA A 348 -6.62 8.06 -10.41
N GLN A 349 -5.54 8.83 -10.28
CA GLN A 349 -5.57 10.25 -10.60
C GLN A 349 -5.62 10.41 -12.12
N PHE A 350 -6.49 11.30 -12.60
CA PHE A 350 -6.68 11.57 -14.02
C PHE A 350 -6.38 13.02 -14.31
N ASP A 351 -5.81 13.28 -15.47
CA ASP A 351 -5.58 14.63 -15.95
C ASP A 351 -6.89 15.24 -16.43
N SER A 352 -7.16 16.50 -16.07
CA SER A 352 -8.31 17.20 -16.61
C SER A 352 -8.10 17.53 -18.10
N VAL A 353 -9.16 17.41 -18.89
CA VAL A 353 -9.15 17.75 -20.31
C VAL A 353 -10.03 18.96 -20.60
N GLN A 354 -9.66 19.71 -21.64
CA GLN A 354 -10.35 20.92 -22.06
C GLN A 354 -11.13 20.70 -23.36
N LEU A 355 -12.36 21.22 -23.40
CA LEU A 355 -13.18 21.25 -24.60
C LEU A 355 -12.93 22.55 -25.38
N ARG A 356 -12.89 22.48 -26.71
CA ARG A 356 -12.75 23.65 -27.60
C ARG A 356 -13.93 24.63 -27.46
N SER A 357 -15.11 24.12 -27.11
CA SER A 357 -16.35 24.90 -26.98
C SER A 357 -17.35 24.22 -26.06
N ASN A 358 -18.36 24.97 -25.62
CA ASN A 358 -19.47 24.51 -24.77
C ASN A 358 -20.58 23.79 -25.54
N HIS A 359 -20.27 23.19 -26.70
CA HIS A 359 -21.27 22.51 -27.53
C HIS A 359 -21.72 21.15 -26.97
N LEU A 360 -20.92 20.53 -26.09
CA LEU A 360 -21.34 19.36 -25.32
C LEU A 360 -21.93 19.79 -23.98
N SER A 361 -23.10 19.22 -23.66
CA SER A 361 -23.72 19.41 -22.36
C SER A 361 -23.10 18.50 -21.30
N LYS A 362 -23.37 18.79 -20.03
CA LYS A 362 -23.06 17.86 -18.93
C LYS A 362 -23.72 16.49 -19.11
N GLU A 363 -24.86 16.43 -19.81
CA GLU A 363 -25.54 15.17 -20.12
C GLU A 363 -24.71 14.33 -21.10
N ASP A 364 -24.21 14.96 -22.15
CA ASP A 364 -23.36 14.30 -23.15
C ASP A 364 -22.08 13.72 -22.52
N LEU A 365 -21.42 14.50 -21.64
CA LEU A 365 -20.22 14.05 -20.94
C LEU A 365 -20.51 12.90 -19.97
N LYS A 366 -21.68 12.90 -19.33
CA LYS A 366 -22.14 11.76 -18.54
C LYS A 366 -22.38 10.53 -19.41
N HIS A 367 -23.00 10.68 -20.59
CA HIS A 367 -23.20 9.57 -21.51
C HIS A 367 -21.89 8.97 -22.00
N LEU A 368 -20.91 9.81 -22.36
CA LEU A 368 -19.57 9.37 -22.73
C LEU A 368 -18.95 8.50 -21.64
N GLY A 369 -18.90 9.02 -20.41
CA GLY A 369 -18.33 8.29 -19.27
C GLY A 369 -19.14 7.04 -18.91
N TYR A 370 -20.46 7.09 -19.01
CA TYR A 370 -21.33 5.95 -18.77
C TYR A 370 -21.09 4.83 -19.79
N ASN A 371 -21.01 5.16 -21.08
CA ASN A 371 -20.81 4.20 -22.16
C ASN A 371 -19.50 3.43 -21.97
N VAL A 372 -18.39 4.16 -21.79
CA VAL A 372 -17.07 3.56 -21.57
C VAL A 372 -17.03 2.81 -20.22
N GLY A 373 -17.52 3.44 -19.16
CA GLY A 373 -17.51 2.84 -17.82
C GLY A 373 -18.34 1.56 -17.71
N LYS A 374 -19.50 1.49 -18.38
CA LYS A 374 -20.32 0.27 -18.42
C LYS A 374 -19.72 -0.81 -19.31
N PHE A 375 -19.06 -0.44 -20.40
CA PHE A 375 -18.26 -1.39 -21.19
C PHE A 375 -17.17 -2.04 -20.33
N LEU A 376 -16.49 -1.24 -19.50
CA LEU A 376 -15.50 -1.70 -18.50
C LEU A 376 -16.14 -2.34 -17.24
N LYS A 377 -17.46 -2.49 -17.18
CA LYS A 377 -18.21 -3.07 -16.04
C LYS A 377 -17.98 -2.35 -14.70
N LEU A 378 -17.71 -1.04 -14.74
CA LEU A 378 -17.46 -0.23 -13.57
C LEU A 378 -18.76 0.18 -12.83
N LYS A 379 -18.62 0.41 -11.53
CA LYS A 379 -19.69 0.93 -10.67
C LYS A 379 -19.92 2.43 -10.94
N GLY A 380 -21.15 2.91 -10.67
CA GLY A 380 -21.52 4.31 -10.92
C GLY A 380 -20.63 5.32 -10.18
N GLU A 381 -20.16 4.98 -8.99
CA GLU A 381 -19.22 5.81 -8.21
C GLU A 381 -17.91 6.07 -8.98
N ASN A 382 -17.28 5.02 -9.50
CA ASN A 382 -16.03 5.13 -10.28
C ASN A 382 -16.25 5.95 -11.56
N ILE A 383 -17.40 5.76 -12.22
CA ILE A 383 -17.76 6.50 -13.44
C ILE A 383 -17.96 7.99 -13.14
N ALA A 384 -18.70 8.32 -12.07
CA ALA A 384 -18.95 9.69 -11.68
C ALA A 384 -17.67 10.41 -11.26
N LEU A 385 -16.77 9.72 -10.55
CA LEU A 385 -15.47 10.25 -10.15
C LEU A 385 -14.59 10.54 -11.38
N PHE A 386 -14.52 9.58 -12.32
CA PHE A 386 -13.80 9.76 -13.58
C PHE A 386 -14.32 10.99 -14.34
N ILE A 387 -15.63 11.08 -14.58
CA ILE A 387 -16.25 12.22 -15.29
C ILE A 387 -15.94 13.54 -14.59
N LYS A 388 -16.04 13.58 -13.26
CA LYS A 388 -15.79 14.79 -12.48
C LYS A 388 -14.33 15.26 -12.58
N ASN A 389 -13.38 14.32 -12.51
CA ASN A 389 -11.96 14.65 -12.54
C ASN A 389 -11.49 15.00 -13.95
N VAL A 390 -11.86 14.19 -14.94
CA VAL A 390 -11.45 14.39 -16.34
C VAL A 390 -12.10 15.64 -16.93
N PHE A 391 -13.37 15.90 -16.66
CA PHE A 391 -14.08 17.09 -17.15
C PHE A 391 -14.29 18.14 -16.05
N ALA A 392 -13.24 18.41 -15.27
CA ALA A 392 -13.29 19.29 -14.10
C ALA A 392 -13.95 20.65 -14.37
N ASP A 393 -13.58 21.32 -15.46
CA ASP A 393 -14.14 22.63 -15.84
C ASP A 393 -15.65 22.57 -16.13
N SER A 394 -16.09 21.47 -16.72
CA SER A 394 -17.51 21.28 -17.05
C SER A 394 -18.34 20.97 -15.80
N PHE A 395 -17.80 20.22 -14.84
CA PHE A 395 -18.56 19.77 -13.65
C PHE A 395 -18.35 20.65 -12.42
N GLY A 396 -17.27 21.43 -12.32
CA GLY A 396 -17.01 22.41 -11.27
C GLY A 396 -17.44 21.94 -9.87
N THR A 397 -18.38 22.68 -9.27
CA THR A 397 -18.90 22.41 -7.91
C THR A 397 -19.96 21.31 -7.83
N VAL A 398 -20.32 20.66 -8.95
CA VAL A 398 -21.31 19.58 -8.96
C VAL A 398 -20.83 18.43 -8.09
N GLN A 399 -21.67 18.01 -7.15
CA GLN A 399 -21.35 16.90 -6.25
C GLN A 399 -21.35 15.56 -7.00
N VAL A 400 -20.44 14.66 -6.62
CA VAL A 400 -20.33 13.32 -7.23
C VAL A 400 -21.66 12.56 -7.11
N GLY A 401 -22.35 12.65 -5.96
CA GLY A 401 -23.66 12.03 -5.76
C GLY A 401 -24.71 12.49 -6.79
N THR A 402 -24.70 13.76 -7.17
CA THR A 402 -25.59 14.30 -8.22
C THR A 402 -25.26 13.73 -9.59
N ILE A 403 -23.97 13.53 -9.89
CA ILE A 403 -23.54 12.88 -11.14
C ILE A 403 -24.03 11.43 -11.14
N ILE A 404 -23.80 10.68 -10.05
CA ILE A 404 -24.24 9.28 -9.90
C ILE A 404 -25.74 9.13 -10.16
N ALA A 405 -26.56 9.95 -9.49
CA ALA A 405 -28.02 9.88 -9.59
C ALA A 405 -28.53 10.11 -11.02
N LYS A 406 -27.77 10.85 -11.84
CA LYS A 406 -28.15 11.25 -13.19
C LYS A 406 -27.29 10.64 -14.28
N LEU A 407 -26.52 9.59 -13.98
CA LEU A 407 -25.57 8.96 -14.93
C LEU A 407 -26.25 8.40 -16.18
N ALA A 408 -27.50 7.95 -16.03
CA ALA A 408 -28.28 7.31 -17.08
C ALA A 408 -29.57 8.10 -17.42
N ASP A 409 -29.62 9.37 -17.02
CA ASP A 409 -30.68 10.28 -17.48
C ASP A 409 -30.58 10.41 -19.00
N ARG A 410 -31.69 10.73 -19.67
CA ARG A 410 -31.72 10.95 -21.12
C ARG A 410 -32.45 12.24 -21.40
N ASN A 411 -32.00 13.00 -22.40
CA ASN A 411 -32.73 14.15 -22.92
C ASN A 411 -33.03 13.95 -24.41
N PRO A 412 -34.08 13.20 -24.74
CA PRO A 412 -34.37 12.78 -26.11
C PRO A 412 -34.44 14.01 -27.04
N GLY A 413 -33.60 14.01 -28.08
CA GLY A 413 -33.53 15.05 -29.10
C GLY A 413 -32.54 16.19 -28.84
N LYS A 414 -31.85 16.21 -27.69
CA LYS A 414 -30.80 17.20 -27.38
C LYS A 414 -29.41 16.60 -27.16
N ASP A 415 -29.35 15.31 -26.84
CA ASP A 415 -28.10 14.60 -26.61
C ASP A 415 -27.34 14.40 -27.94
N ARG A 416 -26.12 14.94 -28.00
CA ARG A 416 -25.18 14.73 -29.10
C ARG A 416 -24.45 13.40 -28.97
N ILE A 417 -24.24 12.94 -27.74
CA ILE A 417 -23.66 11.63 -27.45
C ILE A 417 -24.78 10.69 -27.00
N PRO A 418 -25.08 9.61 -27.75
CA PRO A 418 -26.14 8.69 -27.38
C PRO A 418 -25.78 7.89 -26.13
N LEU A 419 -26.75 7.69 -25.24
CA LEU A 419 -26.60 6.81 -24.08
C LEU A 419 -26.77 5.34 -24.50
N LEU A 420 -25.67 4.58 -24.44
CA LEU A 420 -25.59 3.19 -24.85
C LEU A 420 -25.55 2.25 -23.65
N SER A 421 -26.23 1.12 -23.77
CA SER A 421 -26.11 0.00 -22.83
C SER A 421 -24.80 -0.75 -23.03
N ALA A 422 -24.37 -1.52 -22.02
CA ALA A 422 -23.19 -2.38 -22.13
C ALA A 422 -23.31 -3.38 -23.31
N LYS A 423 -24.52 -3.84 -23.61
CA LYS A 423 -24.79 -4.73 -24.74
C LYS A 423 -24.55 -4.05 -26.08
N GLU A 424 -25.01 -2.81 -26.24
CA GLU A 424 -24.81 -2.02 -27.46
C GLU A 424 -23.33 -1.66 -27.66
N MET A 425 -22.62 -1.32 -26.58
CA MET A 425 -21.16 -1.14 -26.61
C MET A 425 -20.44 -2.42 -27.05
N ASN A 426 -20.88 -3.59 -26.61
CA ASN A 426 -20.32 -4.87 -27.08
C ASN A 426 -20.54 -5.10 -28.58
N TYR A 427 -21.69 -4.70 -29.14
CA TYR A 427 -21.88 -4.77 -30.60
C TYR A 427 -20.90 -3.88 -31.36
N LEU A 428 -20.62 -2.68 -30.84
CA LEU A 428 -19.61 -1.80 -31.42
C LEU A 428 -18.21 -2.41 -31.30
N PHE A 429 -17.89 -3.01 -30.15
CA PHE A 429 -16.61 -3.67 -29.95
C PHE A 429 -16.41 -4.85 -30.91
N ASP A 430 -17.44 -5.69 -31.10
CA ASP A 430 -17.38 -6.80 -32.06
C ASP A 430 -17.24 -6.32 -33.52
N HIS A 431 -17.88 -5.21 -33.86
CA HIS A 431 -17.68 -4.56 -35.16
C HIS A 431 -16.24 -4.06 -35.30
N TYR A 432 -15.74 -3.35 -34.29
CA TYR A 432 -14.39 -2.80 -34.27
C TYR A 432 -13.33 -3.89 -34.40
N LYS A 433 -13.45 -5.03 -33.71
CA LYS A 433 -12.51 -6.14 -33.87
C LYS A 433 -12.37 -6.61 -35.31
N ARG A 434 -13.47 -6.61 -36.08
CA ARG A 434 -13.49 -7.04 -37.49
C ARG A 434 -13.01 -5.97 -38.46
N TYR A 435 -13.43 -4.73 -38.28
CA TYR A 435 -13.29 -3.68 -39.30
C TYR A 435 -12.38 -2.53 -38.89
N LYS A 436 -11.97 -2.48 -37.61
CA LYS A 436 -11.12 -1.43 -37.02
C LYS A 436 -11.69 -0.01 -37.18
N THR A 437 -13.02 0.10 -37.24
CA THR A 437 -13.77 1.36 -37.34
C THR A 437 -14.94 1.38 -36.36
N ILE A 438 -15.37 2.58 -35.97
CA ILE A 438 -16.56 2.79 -35.15
C ILE A 438 -17.73 3.13 -36.06
N ASN A 439 -18.85 2.42 -35.90
CA ASN A 439 -20.06 2.64 -36.67
C ASN A 439 -21.30 2.41 -35.80
N LEU A 440 -21.96 3.49 -35.37
CA LEU A 440 -23.14 3.42 -34.51
C LEU A 440 -24.37 2.79 -35.20
N ASP A 441 -24.46 2.86 -36.54
CA ASP A 441 -25.59 2.34 -37.31
C ASP A 441 -25.71 0.81 -37.27
N ILE A 442 -24.70 0.12 -36.73
CA ILE A 442 -24.79 -1.33 -36.51
C ILE A 442 -25.69 -1.70 -35.33
N ILE A 443 -25.87 -0.81 -34.36
CA ILE A 443 -26.62 -1.11 -33.13
C ILE A 443 -28.08 -1.47 -33.45
N PRO A 444 -28.86 -0.64 -34.19
CA PRO A 444 -30.25 -0.99 -34.51
C PRO A 444 -30.35 -2.30 -35.31
N LYS A 445 -29.39 -2.56 -36.22
CA LYS A 445 -29.36 -3.78 -37.03
C LYS A 445 -29.18 -5.04 -36.16
N ARG A 446 -28.26 -5.00 -35.20
CA ARG A 446 -28.00 -6.12 -34.27
C ARG A 446 -29.17 -6.39 -33.33
N LEU A 447 -29.79 -5.33 -32.81
CA LEU A 447 -30.98 -5.46 -31.97
C LEU A 447 -32.13 -6.13 -32.74
N ALA A 448 -32.37 -5.73 -33.99
CA ALA A 448 -33.40 -6.33 -34.84
C ALA A 448 -33.11 -7.81 -35.18
N GLU A 449 -31.86 -8.15 -35.50
CA GLU A 449 -31.43 -9.54 -35.76
C GLU A 449 -31.70 -10.46 -34.55
N GLU A 450 -31.41 -9.99 -33.34
CA GLU A 450 -31.66 -10.77 -32.13
C GLU A 450 -33.14 -10.90 -31.80
N GLU A 451 -33.93 -9.84 -31.96
CA GLU A 451 -35.38 -9.91 -31.76
C GLU A 451 -36.02 -10.92 -32.72
N ALA A 452 -35.57 -10.94 -33.99
CA ALA A 452 -36.00 -11.93 -34.96
C ALA A 452 -35.61 -13.36 -34.56
N LYS A 453 -34.39 -13.58 -34.07
CA LYS A 453 -33.94 -14.89 -33.56
C LYS A 453 -34.75 -15.34 -32.35
N ALA A 454 -35.00 -14.46 -31.39
CA ALA A 454 -35.79 -14.75 -30.20
C ALA A 454 -37.23 -15.14 -30.56
N LYS A 455 -37.86 -14.42 -31.51
CA LYS A 455 -39.19 -14.75 -32.03
C LYS A 455 -39.20 -16.13 -32.71
N LEU A 456 -38.18 -16.45 -33.50
CA LEU A 456 -38.05 -17.76 -34.15
C LEU A 456 -37.87 -18.90 -33.14
N GLU A 457 -37.06 -18.71 -32.11
CA GLU A 457 -36.86 -19.69 -31.04
C GLU A 457 -38.12 -19.91 -30.20
N ALA A 458 -38.85 -18.84 -29.90
CA ALA A 458 -40.14 -18.93 -29.22
C ALA A 458 -41.15 -19.73 -30.06
N ALA A 459 -41.27 -19.44 -31.35
CA ALA A 459 -42.15 -20.16 -32.27
C ALA A 459 -41.81 -21.67 -32.37
N LYS A 460 -40.51 -22.01 -32.37
CA LYS A 460 -40.05 -23.42 -32.36
C LYS A 460 -40.40 -24.15 -31.06
N LYS A 461 -40.42 -23.45 -29.92
CA LYS A 461 -40.83 -24.02 -28.62
C LYS A 461 -42.34 -24.24 -28.55
N THR A 462 -43.14 -23.34 -29.14
CA THR A 462 -44.60 -23.46 -29.17
C THR A 462 -45.06 -24.61 -30.07
N ASN A 463 -44.37 -24.87 -31.19
CA ASN A 463 -44.67 -26.00 -32.09
C ASN A 463 -44.17 -27.38 -31.59
N ARG A 464 -43.48 -27.44 -30.44
CA ARG A 464 -42.99 -28.68 -29.80
C ARG A 464 -43.86 -29.14 -28.62
N LYS A 465 -44.90 -28.39 -28.28
CA LYS A 465 -45.99 -28.80 -27.38
C LYS A 465 -47.21 -29.11 -28.23
#